data_AF-A0A0F6ND65-F1
#
_entry.id   AF-A0A0F6ND65-F1
#
_cell.length_a   1.000
_cell.length_b   1.000
_cell.length_c   1.000
_cell.angle_alpha   90.00
_cell.angle_beta   90.00
_cell.angle_gamma   90.00
#
_symmetry.space_group_name_H-M   'P 1'
#
loop_
_entity.id
_entity.type
_entity.pdbx_description
1 polymer ?
#
loop_
_entity_poly.entity_id
_entity_poly.type
_entity_poly.pdbx_seq_one_letter_code
_entity_poly.pdbx_strand_id
1 'polypeptide(L)'
;VLNFAFQAFQIGSNIWLTQWSNDKEVETNTAKRDMYLGVYGAFGFAQGLFAYFGNVIVYVGGLRAAQIIHNDLLRIVMRGSVCRFFDITPLGRILNSFSGDMDVVDEELPGTMDSLMSFLWMVLATIVVISISTPIFLAVIVPIGFIYYFAQRFYVATSRQLMRLESVS
;
A
#
# COMPACT_ATOMS: atom_id res chain seq x y z
N VAL A 1 10.00 -1.74 2.72
CA VAL A 1 10.97 -2.86 2.59
C VAL A 1 10.26 -4.21 2.46
N LEU A 2 9.37 -4.58 3.40
CA LEU A 2 8.68 -5.88 3.34
C LEU A 2 7.73 -6.02 2.15
N ASN A 3 6.95 -4.97 1.82
CA ASN A 3 6.12 -4.97 0.61
C ASN A 3 6.94 -5.09 -0.68
N PHE A 4 8.17 -4.55 -0.71
CA PHE A 4 9.10 -4.75 -1.82
C PHE A 4 9.59 -6.20 -1.89
N ALA A 5 9.95 -6.80 -0.74
CA ALA A 5 10.37 -8.20 -0.68
C ALA A 5 9.24 -9.13 -1.15
N PHE A 6 8.01 -8.93 -0.67
CA PHE A 6 6.82 -9.65 -1.14
C PHE A 6 6.69 -9.61 -2.67
N GLN A 7 6.76 -8.41 -3.27
CA GLN A 7 6.66 -8.25 -4.71
C GLN A 7 7.85 -8.88 -5.45
N ALA A 8 9.07 -8.81 -4.90
CA ALA A 8 10.24 -9.45 -5.49
C ALA A 8 10.11 -10.99 -5.50
N PHE A 9 9.62 -11.59 -4.42
CA PHE A 9 9.33 -13.03 -4.37
C PHE A 9 8.20 -13.43 -5.31
N GLN A 10 7.17 -12.60 -5.44
CA GLN A 10 6.10 -12.81 -6.42
C GLN A 10 6.64 -12.83 -7.85
N ILE A 11 7.48 -11.86 -8.23
CA ILE A 11 8.11 -11.81 -9.55
C ILE A 11 9.02 -13.02 -9.76
N GLY A 12 9.88 -13.33 -8.78
CA GLY A 12 10.78 -14.48 -8.84
C GLY A 12 10.03 -15.79 -9.05
N SER A 13 8.91 -15.97 -8.35
CA SER A 13 8.01 -17.11 -8.51
C SER A 13 7.43 -17.21 -9.93
N ASN A 14 6.99 -16.09 -10.51
CA ASN A 14 6.48 -16.05 -11.88
C ASN A 14 7.57 -16.35 -12.93
N ILE A 15 8.78 -15.82 -12.75
CA ILE A 15 9.93 -16.12 -13.63
C ILE A 15 10.30 -17.61 -13.53
N TRP A 16 10.30 -18.16 -12.32
CA TRP A 16 10.56 -19.59 -12.08
C TRP A 16 9.51 -20.48 -12.76
N LEU A 17 8.23 -20.14 -12.66
CA LEU A 17 7.15 -20.81 -13.40
C LEU A 17 7.35 -20.72 -14.91
N THR A 18 7.79 -19.58 -15.43
CA THR A 18 8.08 -19.40 -16.86
C THR A 18 9.21 -20.32 -17.31
N GLN A 19 10.26 -20.48 -16.50
CA GLN A 19 11.35 -21.41 -16.79
C GLN A 19 10.88 -22.87 -16.73
N TRP A 20 10.16 -23.23 -15.67
CA TRP A 20 9.58 -24.58 -15.51
C TRP A 20 8.67 -24.93 -16.70
N SER A 21 7.81 -24.02 -17.15
CA SER A 21 6.90 -24.24 -18.28
C SER A 21 7.61 -24.41 -19.63
N ASN A 22 8.83 -23.92 -19.79
CA ASN A 22 9.59 -24.00 -21.04
C ASN A 22 10.55 -25.20 -21.09
N ASP A 23 10.79 -25.86 -19.96
CA ASP A 23 11.73 -26.98 -19.84
C ASP A 23 11.05 -28.32 -20.17
N LYS A 24 11.33 -28.84 -21.39
CA LYS A 24 10.77 -30.11 -21.89
C LYS A 24 11.31 -31.34 -21.15
N GLU A 25 12.43 -31.23 -20.43
CA GLU A 25 13.04 -32.37 -19.74
C GLU A 25 12.28 -32.76 -18.45
N VAL A 26 11.37 -31.89 -17.99
CA VAL A 26 10.58 -32.09 -16.78
C VAL A 26 9.51 -33.17 -16.96
N GLU A 27 9.07 -33.43 -18.19
CA GLU A 27 8.12 -34.51 -18.49
C GLU A 27 8.75 -35.91 -18.31
N THR A 28 10.05 -36.03 -18.56
CA THR A 28 10.75 -37.33 -18.53
C THR A 28 11.48 -37.57 -17.21
N ASN A 29 11.90 -36.51 -16.50
CA ASN A 29 12.71 -36.62 -15.29
C ASN A 29 11.95 -36.15 -14.03
N THR A 30 11.44 -37.11 -13.26
CA THR A 30 10.71 -36.89 -12.01
C THR A 30 11.51 -36.08 -10.98
N ALA A 31 12.82 -36.27 -10.89
CA ALA A 31 13.66 -35.56 -9.92
C ALA A 31 13.73 -34.04 -10.21
N LYS A 32 13.77 -33.66 -11.49
CA LYS A 32 13.73 -32.25 -11.89
C LYS A 32 12.38 -31.61 -11.58
N ARG A 33 11.29 -32.34 -11.83
CA ARG A 33 9.93 -31.89 -11.49
C ARG A 33 9.78 -31.58 -10.00
N ASP A 34 10.24 -32.50 -9.15
CA ASP A 34 10.13 -32.34 -7.69
C ASP A 34 11.00 -31.18 -7.19
N MET A 35 12.16 -30.92 -7.83
CA MET A 35 12.99 -29.73 -7.58
C MET A 35 12.25 -28.43 -7.94
N TYR A 36 11.68 -28.32 -9.15
CA TYR A 36 10.94 -27.14 -9.58
C TYR A 36 9.75 -26.85 -8.65
N LEU A 37 9.02 -27.90 -8.25
CA LEU A 37 7.89 -27.82 -7.33
C LEU A 37 8.34 -27.37 -5.92
N GLY A 38 9.43 -27.93 -5.42
CA GLY A 38 9.98 -27.57 -4.11
C GLY A 38 10.44 -26.12 -4.04
N VAL A 39 11.16 -25.63 -5.06
CA VAL A 39 11.60 -24.24 -5.13
C VAL A 39 10.41 -23.29 -5.27
N TYR A 40 9.41 -23.64 -6.09
CA TYR A 40 8.18 -22.86 -6.21
C TYR A 40 7.41 -22.77 -4.88
N GLY A 41 7.29 -23.90 -4.15
CA GLY A 41 6.71 -23.94 -2.82
C GLY A 41 7.46 -23.07 -1.81
N ALA A 42 8.80 -23.10 -1.85
CA ALA A 42 9.64 -22.25 -1.00
C ALA A 42 9.43 -20.75 -1.29
N PHE A 43 9.31 -20.37 -2.58
CA PHE A 43 8.99 -18.99 -2.96
C PHE A 43 7.61 -18.56 -2.45
N GLY A 44 6.58 -19.39 -2.59
CA GLY A 44 5.24 -19.10 -2.08
C GLY A 44 5.20 -18.98 -0.55
N PHE A 45 5.91 -19.86 0.16
CA PHE A 45 6.01 -19.80 1.62
C PHE A 45 6.71 -18.53 2.09
N ALA A 46 7.86 -18.19 1.48
CA ALA A 46 8.57 -16.96 1.78
C ALA A 46 7.69 -15.73 1.51
N GLN A 47 7.02 -15.69 0.36
CA GLN A 47 6.10 -14.63 0.00
C GLN A 47 5.00 -14.45 1.06
N GLY A 48 4.33 -15.54 1.48
CA GLY A 48 3.28 -15.48 2.51
C GLY A 48 3.82 -14.97 3.86
N LEU A 49 5.03 -15.39 4.24
CA LEU A 49 5.67 -14.93 5.48
C LEU A 49 5.97 -13.43 5.44
N PHE A 50 6.54 -12.93 4.34
CA PHE A 50 6.79 -11.49 4.18
C PHE A 50 5.50 -10.67 4.12
N ALA A 51 4.44 -11.18 3.49
CA ALA A 51 3.13 -10.54 3.46
C ALA A 51 2.56 -10.40 4.88
N TYR A 52 2.58 -11.49 5.66
CA TYR A 52 2.07 -11.50 7.03
C TYR A 52 2.81 -10.49 7.91
N PHE A 53 4.15 -10.54 7.94
CA PHE A 53 4.93 -9.60 8.74
C PHE A 53 4.80 -8.15 8.25
N GLY A 54 4.70 -7.94 6.93
CA GLY A 54 4.45 -6.63 6.34
C GLY A 54 3.15 -6.02 6.86
N ASN A 55 2.06 -6.81 6.80
CA ASN A 55 0.75 -6.39 7.27
C ASN A 55 0.76 -6.08 8.78
N VAL A 56 1.30 -6.98 9.61
CA VAL A 56 1.40 -6.79 11.06
C VAL A 56 2.15 -5.49 11.40
N ILE A 57 3.25 -5.19 10.70
CA ILE A 57 4.03 -3.97 10.94
C ILE A 57 3.23 -2.71 10.58
N VAL A 58 2.48 -2.72 9.48
CA VAL A 58 1.65 -1.56 9.09
C VAL A 58 0.55 -1.32 10.12
N TYR A 59 -0.16 -2.36 10.56
CA TYR A 59 -1.23 -2.21 11.55
C TYR A 59 -0.69 -1.82 12.93
N VAL A 60 0.40 -2.43 13.41
CA VAL A 60 1.03 -2.04 14.69
C VAL A 60 1.62 -0.63 14.60
N GLY A 61 2.19 -0.25 13.45
CA GLY A 61 2.67 1.11 13.20
C GLY A 61 1.54 2.13 13.19
N GLY A 62 0.41 1.80 12.55
CA GLY A 62 -0.82 2.59 12.53
C GLY A 62 -1.35 2.83 13.94
N LEU A 63 -1.48 1.77 14.74
CA LEU A 63 -1.90 1.87 16.15
C LEU A 63 -0.99 2.75 16.99
N ARG A 64 0.34 2.68 16.78
CA ARG A 64 1.28 3.58 17.49
C ARG A 64 1.14 5.03 17.03
N ALA A 65 0.96 5.26 15.74
CA ALA A 65 0.75 6.61 15.20
C ALA A 65 -0.55 7.24 15.74
N ALA A 66 -1.63 6.46 15.72
CA ALA A 66 -2.91 6.78 16.35
C ALA A 66 -2.76 7.22 17.82
N GLN A 67 -2.08 6.41 18.63
CA GLN A 67 -1.82 6.73 20.04
C GLN A 67 -1.03 8.03 20.21
N ILE A 68 -0.03 8.29 19.35
CA ILE A 68 0.75 9.53 19.42
C ILE A 68 -0.13 10.73 19.09
N ILE A 69 -0.93 10.64 18.03
CA ILE A 69 -1.84 11.70 17.59
C ILE A 69 -2.90 11.98 18.67
N HIS A 70 -3.49 10.93 19.25
CA HIS A 70 -4.47 11.06 20.33
C HIS A 70 -3.89 11.78 21.55
N ASN A 71 -2.70 11.36 21.98
CA ASN A 71 -2.03 11.94 23.15
C ASN A 71 -1.60 13.39 22.91
N ASP A 72 -1.17 13.73 21.70
CA ASP A 72 -0.80 15.10 21.35
C ASP A 72 -2.04 16.01 21.29
N LEU A 73 -3.13 15.53 20.69
CA LEU A 73 -4.42 16.23 20.68
C LEU A 73 -4.92 16.48 22.11
N LEU A 74 -4.89 15.46 22.97
CA LEU A 74 -5.25 15.59 24.39
C LEU A 74 -4.37 16.61 25.11
N ARG A 75 -3.05 16.58 24.86
CA ARG A 75 -2.12 17.55 25.47
C ARG A 75 -2.41 18.98 25.03
N ILE A 76 -2.72 19.21 23.76
CA ILE A 76 -3.06 20.53 23.23
C ILE A 76 -4.36 21.04 23.87
N VAL A 77 -5.38 20.19 23.96
CA VAL A 77 -6.67 20.57 24.58
C VAL A 77 -6.52 20.85 26.07
N MET A 78 -5.74 20.05 26.80
CA MET A 78 -5.48 20.29 28.24
C MET A 78 -4.61 21.53 28.50
N ARG A 79 -3.71 21.90 27.58
CA ARG A 79 -2.87 23.11 27.68
C ARG A 79 -3.53 24.37 27.12
N GLY A 80 -4.55 24.23 26.29
CA GLY A 80 -5.35 25.34 25.79
C GLY A 80 -5.95 26.10 26.96
N SER A 81 -5.81 27.43 26.97
CA SER A 81 -6.35 28.25 28.07
C SER A 81 -7.85 27.99 28.21
N VAL A 82 -8.25 27.47 29.37
CA VAL A 82 -9.60 26.97 29.70
C VAL A 82 -10.73 27.95 29.33
N CYS A 83 -10.48 29.26 29.39
CA CYS A 83 -11.50 30.24 29.04
C CYS A 83 -11.56 30.52 27.53
N ARG A 84 -10.45 30.89 26.88
CA ARG A 84 -10.51 31.36 25.48
C ARG A 84 -10.75 30.26 24.45
N PHE A 85 -10.25 29.05 24.70
CA PHE A 85 -10.39 27.95 23.73
C PHE A 85 -11.80 27.36 23.76
N PHE A 86 -12.32 27.08 24.96
CA PHE A 86 -13.62 26.44 25.13
C PHE A 86 -14.81 27.39 24.96
N ASP A 87 -14.61 28.72 25.11
CA ASP A 87 -15.66 29.70 24.79
C ASP A 87 -15.80 29.97 23.27
N ILE A 88 -14.71 29.80 22.50
CA ILE A 88 -14.70 30.10 21.05
C ILE A 88 -14.98 28.84 20.22
N THR A 89 -14.54 27.67 20.67
CA THR A 89 -14.77 26.41 19.95
C THR A 89 -15.96 25.66 20.54
N PRO A 90 -16.98 25.30 19.72
CA PRO A 90 -18.10 24.52 20.20
C PRO A 90 -17.62 23.14 20.64
N LEU A 91 -18.09 22.69 21.81
CA LEU A 91 -17.72 21.40 22.40
C LEU A 91 -17.94 20.22 21.42
N GLY A 92 -18.97 20.31 20.57
CA GLY A 92 -19.26 19.33 19.53
C GLY A 92 -18.14 19.16 18.49
N ARG A 93 -17.38 20.21 18.17
CA ARG A 93 -16.24 20.11 17.25
C ARG A 93 -15.07 19.36 17.88
N ILE A 94 -14.82 19.60 19.17
CA ILE A 94 -13.78 18.87 19.92
C ILE A 94 -14.14 17.39 19.99
N LEU A 95 -15.39 17.07 20.31
CA LEU A 95 -15.89 15.69 20.32
C LEU A 95 -15.81 15.03 18.93
N ASN A 96 -16.13 15.75 17.85
CA ASN A 96 -16.02 15.21 16.50
C ASN A 96 -14.58 14.87 16.12
N SER A 97 -13.59 15.67 16.56
CA SER A 97 -12.18 15.36 16.29
C SER A 97 -11.62 14.23 17.15
N PHE A 98 -12.11 14.03 18.38
CA PHE A 98 -11.71 12.88 19.20
C PHE A 98 -12.41 11.57 18.80
N SER A 99 -13.59 11.65 18.21
CA SER A 99 -14.35 10.48 17.78
C SER A 99 -14.16 10.25 16.28
N GLY A 100 -14.77 11.07 15.43
CA GLY A 100 -14.79 10.87 13.98
C GLY A 100 -13.42 10.98 13.33
N ASP A 101 -12.65 12.04 13.62
CA ASP A 101 -11.33 12.19 12.98
C ASP A 101 -10.33 11.12 13.49
N MET A 102 -10.47 10.67 14.73
CA MET A 102 -9.64 9.61 15.32
C MET A 102 -9.95 8.24 14.71
N ASP A 103 -11.23 7.94 14.46
CA ASP A 103 -11.69 6.69 13.83
C ASP A 103 -11.07 6.51 12.44
N VAL A 104 -11.04 7.59 11.64
CA VAL A 104 -10.38 7.60 10.32
C VAL A 104 -8.87 7.34 10.43
N VAL A 105 -8.20 7.90 11.45
CA VAL A 105 -6.77 7.71 11.68
C VAL A 105 -6.46 6.28 12.11
N ASP A 106 -7.36 5.64 12.86
CA ASP A 106 -7.14 4.33 13.47
C ASP A 106 -7.51 3.19 12.50
N GLU A 107 -8.58 3.33 11.73
CA GLU A 107 -9.12 2.27 10.87
C GLU A 107 -8.78 2.49 9.38
N GLU A 108 -9.08 3.66 8.83
CA GLU A 108 -8.98 3.89 7.38
C GLU A 108 -7.54 4.17 6.91
N LEU A 109 -6.79 4.96 7.67
CA LEU A 109 -5.47 5.44 7.28
C LEU A 109 -4.44 4.29 7.13
N PRO A 110 -4.34 3.32 8.06
CA PRO A 110 -3.40 2.21 7.92
C PRO A 110 -3.73 1.33 6.70
N GLY A 111 -5.00 1.03 6.46
CA GLY A 111 -5.44 0.22 5.32
C GLY A 111 -5.19 0.92 3.97
N THR A 112 -5.44 2.22 3.92
CA THR A 112 -5.16 3.03 2.72
C THR A 112 -3.65 3.12 2.44
N MET A 113 -2.83 3.26 3.49
CA MET A 113 -1.37 3.28 3.36
C MET A 113 -0.82 1.93 2.88
N ASP A 114 -1.33 0.80 3.40
CA ASP A 114 -0.90 -0.53 2.94
C ASP A 114 -1.26 -0.74 1.46
N SER A 115 -2.48 -0.38 1.08
CA SER A 115 -2.96 -0.46 -0.30
C SER A 115 -2.12 0.40 -1.24
N LEU A 116 -1.84 1.65 -0.86
CA LEU A 116 -1.02 2.57 -1.64
C LEU A 116 0.40 2.02 -1.85
N MET A 117 1.03 1.51 -0.79
CA MET A 117 2.36 0.89 -0.89
C MET A 117 2.34 -0.35 -1.79
N SER A 118 1.30 -1.19 -1.67
CA SER A 118 1.14 -2.40 -2.47
C SER A 118 0.98 -2.08 -3.95
N PHE A 119 0.10 -1.13 -4.32
CA PHE A 119 -0.08 -0.71 -5.70
C PHE A 119 1.17 -0.06 -6.29
N LEU A 120 1.86 0.79 -5.54
CA LEU A 120 3.10 1.41 -6.00
C LEU A 120 4.15 0.35 -6.34
N TRP A 121 4.39 -0.61 -5.45
CA TRP A 121 5.37 -1.66 -5.71
C TRP A 121 4.91 -2.61 -6.82
N MET A 122 3.62 -2.91 -6.91
CA MET A 122 3.07 -3.74 -7.98
C MET A 122 3.30 -3.09 -9.36
N VAL A 123 2.99 -1.81 -9.51
CA VAL A 123 3.17 -1.09 -10.78
C VAL A 123 4.65 -1.05 -11.18
N LEU A 124 5.54 -0.73 -10.23
CA LEU A 124 6.99 -0.73 -10.48
C LEU A 124 7.49 -2.12 -10.89
N ALA A 125 7.06 -3.17 -10.17
CA ALA A 125 7.37 -4.56 -10.47
C ALA A 125 6.94 -4.96 -11.88
N THR A 126 5.67 -4.69 -12.24
CA THR A 126 5.13 -5.00 -13.57
C THR A 126 5.90 -4.28 -14.67
N ILE A 127 6.23 -3.00 -14.50
CA ILE A 127 7.03 -2.25 -15.48
C ILE A 127 8.41 -2.90 -15.68
N VAL A 128 9.08 -3.30 -14.59
CA VAL A 128 10.40 -3.97 -14.67
C VAL A 128 10.29 -5.30 -15.40
N VAL A 129 9.32 -6.16 -15.05
CA VAL A 129 9.14 -7.49 -15.67
C VAL A 129 8.87 -7.37 -17.17
N ILE A 130 7.96 -6.49 -17.58
CA ILE A 130 7.64 -6.28 -19.00
C ILE A 130 8.86 -5.72 -19.74
N SER A 131 9.60 -4.79 -19.11
CA SER A 131 10.79 -4.18 -19.74
C SER A 131 11.92 -5.18 -19.98
N ILE A 132 12.09 -6.19 -19.10
CA ILE A 132 13.07 -7.27 -19.31
C ILE A 132 12.66 -8.13 -20.52
N SER A 133 11.38 -8.42 -20.68
CA SER A 133 10.87 -9.22 -21.80
C SER A 133 10.89 -8.44 -23.13
N THR A 134 10.56 -7.14 -23.10
CA THR A 134 10.39 -6.31 -24.29
C THR A 134 10.91 -4.89 -24.02
N PRO A 135 12.20 -4.61 -24.29
CA PRO A 135 12.81 -3.32 -23.98
C PRO A 135 12.15 -2.12 -24.68
N ILE A 136 11.57 -2.31 -25.87
CA ILE A 136 10.88 -1.25 -26.61
C ILE A 136 9.63 -0.72 -25.88
N PHE A 137 9.07 -1.49 -24.95
CA PHE A 137 7.93 -1.07 -24.12
C PHE A 137 8.24 0.19 -23.30
N LEU A 138 9.51 0.40 -22.95
CA LEU A 138 9.94 1.54 -22.15
C LEU A 138 9.76 2.87 -22.90
N ALA A 139 9.84 2.87 -24.23
CA ALA A 139 9.54 4.05 -25.03
C ALA A 139 8.03 4.38 -25.04
N VAL A 140 7.16 3.37 -24.91
CA VAL A 140 5.70 3.52 -24.94
C VAL A 140 5.15 3.91 -23.56
N ILE A 141 5.74 3.42 -22.47
CA ILE A 141 5.26 3.73 -21.12
C ILE A 141 5.51 5.19 -20.71
N VAL A 142 6.54 5.85 -21.26
CA VAL A 142 6.87 7.26 -20.97
C VAL A 142 5.74 8.22 -21.38
N PRO A 143 5.24 8.24 -22.63
CA PRO A 143 4.12 9.11 -23.00
C PRO A 143 2.83 8.74 -22.26
N ILE A 144 2.58 7.45 -21.99
CA ILE A 144 1.42 7.02 -21.19
C ILE A 144 1.52 7.57 -19.77
N GLY A 145 2.68 7.47 -19.12
CA GLY A 145 2.92 7.99 -17.78
C GLY A 145 2.74 9.50 -17.70
N PHE A 146 3.15 10.22 -18.74
CA PHE A 146 2.90 11.66 -18.84
C PHE A 146 1.40 11.97 -18.88
N ILE A 147 0.63 11.32 -19.75
CA ILE A 147 -0.83 11.49 -19.83
C ILE A 147 -1.48 11.14 -18.48
N TYR A 148 -1.08 10.03 -17.87
CA TYR A 148 -1.60 9.58 -16.58
C TYR A 148 -1.32 10.60 -15.47
N TYR A 149 -0.14 11.24 -15.48
CA TYR A 149 0.18 12.29 -14.52
C TYR A 149 -0.77 13.51 -14.63
N PHE A 150 -1.10 13.95 -15.84
CA PHE A 150 -2.09 15.04 -16.02
C PHE A 150 -3.49 14.60 -15.58
N ALA A 151 -3.91 13.40 -15.97
CA ALA A 151 -5.19 12.84 -15.59
C ALA A 151 -5.31 12.73 -14.06
N GLN A 152 -4.27 12.20 -13.39
CA GLN A 152 -4.22 12.08 -11.93
C GLN A 152 -4.29 13.46 -11.26
N ARG A 153 -3.56 14.46 -11.75
CA ARG A 153 -3.60 15.81 -11.19
C ARG A 153 -4.99 16.43 -11.27
N PHE A 154 -5.68 16.27 -12.41
CA PHE A 154 -7.04 16.75 -12.59
C PHE A 154 -8.02 15.99 -11.68
N TYR A 155 -7.96 14.65 -11.70
CA TYR A 155 -8.81 13.79 -10.90
C TYR A 155 -8.71 14.10 -9.40
N VAL A 156 -7.50 14.24 -8.85
CA VAL A 156 -7.30 14.55 -7.41
C VAL A 156 -7.87 15.92 -7.05
N ALA A 157 -7.74 16.92 -7.92
CA ALA A 157 -8.30 18.24 -7.67
C ALA A 157 -9.84 18.21 -7.63
N THR A 158 -10.46 17.55 -8.61
CA THR A 158 -11.92 17.42 -8.70
C THR A 158 -12.48 16.55 -7.58
N SER A 159 -11.88 15.40 -7.31
CA SER A 159 -12.30 14.48 -6.25
C SER A 159 -12.28 15.15 -4.87
N ARG A 160 -11.22 15.93 -4.56
CA ARG A 160 -11.14 16.67 -3.30
C ARG A 160 -12.23 17.74 -3.18
N GLN A 161 -12.64 18.38 -4.27
CA GLN A 161 -13.75 19.33 -4.24
C GLN A 161 -15.08 18.61 -4.01
N LEU A 162 -15.27 17.45 -4.61
CA LEU A 162 -16.47 16.64 -4.44
C LEU A 162 -16.64 16.15 -2.99
N MET A 163 -15.58 15.60 -2.37
CA MET A 163 -15.62 15.19 -0.96
C MET A 163 -15.93 16.34 -0.01
N ARG A 164 -15.49 17.58 -0.33
CA ARG A 164 -15.83 18.76 0.47
C ARG A 164 -17.32 19.12 0.37
N LEU A 165 -17.93 18.95 -0.80
CA LEU A 165 -19.36 19.20 -0.99
C LEU A 165 -20.20 18.15 -0.26
N GLU A 166 -19.77 16.90 -0.33
CA GLU A 166 -20.41 15.79 0.40
C GLU A 166 -20.33 16.00 1.92
N SER A 167 -19.20 16.48 2.45
CA SER A 167 -19.07 16.72 3.90
C SER A 167 -19.92 17.88 4.45
N VAL A 168 -20.48 18.72 3.57
CA VAL A 168 -21.29 19.91 3.94
C VAL A 168 -22.78 19.69 3.69
N SER A 169 -23.13 18.65 2.93
CA SER A 169 -24.53 18.29 2.59
C SER A 169 -25.08 17.27 3.58
#